data_AF-A0A0F9AFT4-F1
#
_entry.id   AF-A0A0F9AFT4-F1
#
_cell.length_a   1.000
_cell.length_b   1.000
_cell.length_c   1.000
_cell.angle_alpha   90.00
_cell.angle_beta   90.00
_cell.angle_gamma   90.00
#
_symmetry.space_group_name_H-M   'P 1'
#
loop_
_entity.id
_entity.type
_entity.pdbx_description
1 polymer ?
#
loop_
_entity_poly.entity_id
_entity_poly.type
_entity_poly.pdbx_seq_one_letter_code
_entity_poly.pdbx_strand_id
1 'polypeptide(L)' 'MSKKDGGPAFPSSTPDVFNPSGMSLRDYYAAKAMAALLQTSPADDTYKDVATRAHLQADAMLKAREEAL' A
#
# COMPACT_ATOMS: atom_id res chain seq x y z
N MET A 1 -10.97 -7.15 7.63
CA MET A 1 -9.87 -6.55 6.86
C MET A 1 -10.32 -6.07 5.47
N SER A 2 -11.52 -5.46 5.28
CA SER A 2 -12.08 -5.34 3.91
C SER A 2 -12.64 -3.97 3.49
N LYS A 3 -12.37 -2.87 4.21
CA LYS A 3 -12.72 -1.53 3.70
C LYS A 3 -11.59 -0.52 3.76
N LYS A 4 -10.65 -0.64 4.70
CA LYS A 4 -9.58 0.35 4.86
C LYS A 4 -8.33 0.05 4.03
N ASP A 5 -8.09 -1.22 3.72
CA ASP A 5 -6.79 -1.65 3.18
C ASP A 5 -6.85 -2.02 1.69
N GLY A 6 -8.00 -1.80 1.03
CA GLY A 6 -8.21 -2.05 -0.40
C GLY A 6 -8.38 -3.51 -0.83
N GLY A 7 -8.36 -4.45 0.12
CA GLY A 7 -8.44 -5.90 -0.13
C GLY A 7 -7.06 -6.54 -0.36
N PRO A 8 -6.99 -7.80 -0.84
CA PRO A 8 -5.72 -8.45 -1.18
C PRO A 8 -4.97 -7.69 -2.28
N ALA A 9 -3.64 -7.51 -2.14
CA ALA A 9 -2.82 -6.85 -3.16
C ALA A 9 -2.86 -7.57 -4.52
N PHE A 10 -2.95 -8.90 -4.48
CA PHE A 10 -3.03 -9.78 -5.64
C PHE A 10 -4.25 -10.69 -5.49
N PRO A 11 -5.44 -10.25 -5.94
CA PRO A 11 -6.65 -11.04 -5.80
C PRO A 11 -6.59 -12.28 -6.70
N SER A 12 -6.96 -13.44 -6.15
CA SER A 12 -7.13 -14.68 -6.91
C SER A 12 -8.62 -14.94 -7.16
N SER A 13 -8.94 -15.47 -8.35
CA SER A 13 -10.28 -15.95 -8.70
C SER A 13 -10.55 -17.38 -8.24
N THR A 14 -9.53 -18.11 -7.74
CA THR A 14 -9.67 -19.47 -7.22
C THR A 14 -9.85 -19.44 -5.70
N PRO A 15 -11.02 -19.86 -5.17
CA PRO A 15 -11.35 -19.70 -3.76
C PRO A 15 -10.48 -20.53 -2.79
N ASP A 16 -9.89 -21.64 -3.25
CA ASP A 16 -9.22 -22.62 -2.37
C ASP A 16 -7.69 -22.57 -2.34
N VAL A 17 -7.04 -21.73 -3.16
CA VAL A 17 -5.56 -21.77 -3.30
C VAL A 17 -4.87 -20.55 -2.70
N PHE A 18 -5.60 -19.46 -2.45
CA PHE A 18 -5.00 -18.21 -2.01
C PHE A 18 -5.24 -17.97 -0.53
N ASN A 19 -4.19 -18.15 0.26
CA ASN A 19 -4.18 -17.82 1.68
C ASN A 19 -4.55 -16.32 1.83
N PRO A 20 -5.71 -15.98 2.43
CA PRO A 20 -6.14 -14.59 2.61
C PRO A 20 -5.22 -13.81 3.56
N SER A 21 -4.25 -14.47 4.19
CA SER A 21 -3.23 -13.90 5.08
C SER A 21 -2.08 -13.19 4.35
N GLY A 22 -2.18 -12.99 3.03
CA GLY A 22 -1.20 -12.24 2.25
C GLY A 22 -1.22 -10.73 2.52
N MET A 23 -0.46 -9.98 1.73
CA MET A 23 -0.34 -8.52 1.82
C MET A 23 -1.63 -7.82 1.33
N SER A 24 -2.04 -6.75 2.02
CA SER A 24 -3.15 -5.90 1.55
C SER A 24 -2.71 -4.98 0.40
N LEU A 25 -3.67 -4.49 -0.41
CA LEU A 25 -3.38 -3.55 -1.50
C LEU A 25 -2.73 -2.27 -0.98
N ARG A 26 -3.15 -1.82 0.21
CA ARG A 26 -2.52 -0.70 0.95
C ARG A 26 -1.06 -0.96 1.23
N ASP A 27 -0.72 -2.11 1.78
CA ASP A 27 0.66 -2.48 2.11
C ASP A 27 1.53 -2.54 0.84
N TYR A 28 0.97 -3.02 -0.27
CA TYR A 28 1.67 -3.05 -1.56
C TYR A 28 1.96 -1.64 -2.10
N TYR A 29 0.98 -0.73 -2.05
CA TYR A 29 1.19 0.66 -2.43
C TYR A 29 2.21 1.35 -1.53
N ALA A 30 2.13 1.12 -0.21
CA ALA A 30 3.09 1.67 0.73
C ALA A 30 4.51 1.14 0.45
N ALA A 31 4.68 -0.16 0.20
CA ALA A 31 5.98 -0.72 -0.15
C ALA A 31 6.58 -0.11 -1.42
N LYS A 32 5.76 0.10 -2.46
CA LYS A 32 6.20 0.78 -3.70
C LYS A 32 6.57 2.24 -3.47
N ALA A 33 5.77 2.97 -2.70
CA ALA A 33 6.05 4.36 -2.36
C ALA A 33 7.33 4.47 -1.53
N MET A 34 7.50 3.63 -0.51
CA MET A 34 8.71 3.56 0.31
C MET A 34 9.95 3.31 -0.55
N ALA A 35 9.90 2.34 -1.47
CA ALA A 35 11.04 2.03 -2.34
C ALA A 35 11.47 3.23 -3.19
N ALA A 36 10.53 4.01 -3.72
CA ALA A 36 10.83 5.22 -4.47
C ALA A 36 11.32 6.37 -3.57
N LEU A 37 10.72 6.53 -2.39
CA LEU A 37 11.12 7.54 -1.41
C LEU A 37 12.54 7.31 -0.92
N LEU A 38 12.95 6.08 -0.64
CA LEU A 38 14.32 5.77 -0.21
C LEU A 38 15.40 6.15 -1.24
N GLN A 39 15.06 6.29 -2.52
CA GLN A 39 16.00 6.74 -3.56
C GLN A 39 16.12 8.27 -3.65
N THR A 40 15.14 8.99 -3.09
CA THR A 40 14.99 10.45 -3.27
C THR A 40 14.90 11.21 -1.95
N SER A 41 14.83 10.50 -0.83
CA SER A 41 14.70 11.08 0.49
C SER A 41 15.95 11.90 0.84
N PRO A 42 15.75 13.10 1.39
CA PRO A 42 16.83 13.89 1.98
C PRO A 42 17.63 13.09 3.01
N ALA A 43 18.90 13.46 3.23
CA ALA A 43 19.77 12.76 4.18
C ALA A 43 19.29 12.82 5.64
N ASP A 44 18.41 13.77 5.93
CA ASP A 44 17.76 14.02 7.22
C ASP A 44 16.41 13.30 7.39
N ASP A 45 15.86 12.69 6.33
CA ASP A 45 14.63 11.90 6.45
C ASP A 45 14.87 10.66 7.31
N THR A 46 14.10 10.51 8.39
CA THR A 46 14.17 9.31 9.22
C THR A 46 13.37 8.16 8.57
N TYR A 47 13.65 6.91 8.95
CA TYR A 47 12.82 5.78 8.54
C TYR A 47 11.33 5.97 8.88
N LYS A 48 11.02 6.72 9.95
CA LYS A 48 9.65 7.05 10.35
C LYS A 48 8.99 8.00 9.35
N ASP A 49 9.72 8.96 8.82
CA ASP A 49 9.20 9.94 7.85
C ASP A 49 8.89 9.27 6.52
N VAL A 50 9.80 8.41 6.05
CA VAL A 50 9.60 7.60 4.83
C VAL A 50 8.39 6.68 4.99
N ALA A 51 8.28 5.97 6.12
CA ALA A 51 7.13 5.09 6.38
C ALA A 51 5.81 5.87 6.42
N THR A 52 5.81 7.05 7.03
CA THR A 52 4.61 7.91 7.12
C THR A 52 4.18 8.37 5.72
N ARG A 53 5.11 8.89 4.91
CA ARG A 53 4.84 9.34 3.55
C ARG A 53 4.36 8.20 2.64
N ALA A 54 4.97 7.02 2.79
CA ALA A 54 4.57 5.83 2.04
C ALA A 54 3.13 5.41 2.33
N HIS A 55 2.72 5.41 3.61
CA HIS A 55 1.33 5.11 3.98
C HIS A 55 0.36 6.19 3.50
N LEU A 56 0.72 7.48 3.58
CA LEU A 56 -0.11 8.56 3.05
C LEU A 56 -0.34 8.43 1.55
N GLN A 57 0.72 8.07 0.79
CA GLN A 57 0.60 7.80 -0.64
C GLN A 57 -0.35 6.62 -0.91
N ALA A 58 -0.23 5.53 -0.15
CA ALA A 58 -1.11 4.38 -0.28
C ALA A 58 -2.59 4.73 -0.02
N ASP A 59 -2.86 5.49 1.03
CA ASP A 59 -4.21 5.93 1.40
C ASP A 59 -4.80 6.85 0.34
N ALA A 60 -3.99 7.77 -0.22
CA ALA A 60 -4.42 8.64 -1.33
C ALA A 60 -4.79 7.84 -2.60
N MET A 61 -4.04 6.79 -2.92
CA MET A 61 -4.35 5.92 -4.08
C MET A 61 -5.65 5.14 -3.89
N LEU A 62 -5.91 4.64 -2.67
CA LEU A 62 -7.17 3.96 -2.36
C LEU A 62 -8.36 4.91 -2.47
N LYS A 63 -8.25 6.13 -1.93
CA LYS A 63 -9.29 7.16 -2.04
C LYS A 63 -9.58 7.53 -3.49
N ALA A 64 -8.53 7.75 -4.30
CA ALA A 64 -8.69 8.09 -5.71
C ALA A 64 -9.39 6.97 -6.50
N ARG A 65 -9.15 5.69 -6.14
CA ARG A 65 -9.87 4.55 -6.72
C ARG A 65 -11.34 4.55 -6.31
N GLU A 66 -11.66 4.84 -5.06
CA GLU A 66 -13.04 4.90 -4.57
C GLU A 66 -13.84 6.04 -5.24
N GLU A 67 -13.20 7.18 -5.50
CA GLU A 67 -13.82 8.32 -6.18
C GLU A 67 -14.00 8.10 -7.70
N ALA A 68 -13.29 7.14 -8.29
CA ALA A 68 -13.40 6.79 -9.70
C ALA A 68 -14.49 5.72 -10.00
N LEU A 69 -15.20 5.24 -8.98
CA LEU A 69 -16.30 4.27 -9.08
C LEU A 69 -17.66 4.96 -9.04
#